data_AF-A0A0C3A4Z1-F1
#
_entry.id   AF-A0A0C3A4Z1-F1
#
_cell.length_a   1.000
_cell.length_b   1.000
_cell.length_c   1.000
_cell.angle_alpha   90.00
_cell.angle_beta   90.00
_cell.angle_gamma   90.00
#
_symmetry.space_group_name_H-M   'P 1'
#
loop_
_entity.id
_entity.type
_entity.pdbx_description
1 polymer ?
#
loop_
_entity_poly.entity_id
_entity_poly.type
_entity_poly.pdbx_seq_one_letter_code
_entity_poly.pdbx_strand_id
1 'polypeptide(L)'
;MDRDNNGKEFYFAKLSDLKVPVTFRMQLEGRRKPLSLTELLDKPELKFSGIQLPTLSDLYVTCQLVADNKPLTAPYRTSFKAFKN
;
A
#
# COMPACT_ATOMS: atom_id res chain seq x y z
N MET A 1 30.18 14.20 2.58
CA MET A 1 29.37 14.53 3.77
C MET A 1 28.16 15.27 3.26
N ASP A 2 27.10 14.51 3.05
CA ASP A 2 26.01 14.77 2.13
C ASP A 2 25.17 15.99 2.53
N ARG A 3 25.14 16.97 1.64
CA ARG A 3 24.33 18.20 1.70
C ARG A 3 22.99 17.94 1.02
N ASP A 4 22.11 17.21 1.68
CA ASP A 4 20.71 17.07 1.26
C ASP A 4 19.77 17.25 2.46
N ASN A 5 20.05 18.26 3.31
CA ASN A 5 19.11 18.66 4.35
C ASN A 5 18.14 19.69 3.78
N ASN A 6 17.03 19.22 3.22
CA ASN A 6 15.89 20.05 2.85
C ASN A 6 15.26 20.67 4.11
N GLY A 7 15.89 21.70 4.69
CA GLY A 7 15.33 22.66 5.66
C GLY A 7 14.57 22.14 6.88
N LYS A 8 14.61 20.84 7.17
CA LYS A 8 13.80 20.22 8.23
C LYS A 8 14.68 19.96 9.43
N GLU A 9 14.47 20.77 10.46
CA GLU A 9 15.04 20.52 11.77
C GLU A 9 14.31 19.35 12.44
N PHE A 10 15.07 18.38 12.94
CA PHE A 10 14.53 17.23 13.66
C PHE A 10 14.79 17.41 15.16
N TYR A 11 13.74 17.20 15.96
CA TYR A 11 13.80 17.30 17.42
C TYR A 11 13.40 15.96 18.04
N PHE A 12 14.04 15.61 19.15
CA PHE A 12 13.69 14.43 19.94
C PHE A 12 12.71 14.82 21.05
N ALA A 13 11.64 14.05 21.20
CA ALA A 13 10.65 14.23 22.25
C ALA A 13 10.33 12.88 22.90
N LYS A 14 9.96 12.90 24.19
CA LYS A 14 9.44 11.72 24.86
C LYS A 14 8.00 11.46 24.40
N LEU A 15 7.59 10.20 24.39
CA LEU A 15 6.23 9.83 24.00
C LEU A 15 5.17 10.54 24.85
N SER A 16 5.43 10.74 26.15
CA SER A 16 4.54 11.44 27.07
C SER A 16 4.27 12.91 26.72
N ASP A 17 5.22 13.55 26.03
CA ASP A 17 5.12 14.96 25.66
C ASP A 17 4.36 15.17 24.34
N LEU A 18 4.15 14.10 23.57
CA LEU A 18 3.52 14.15 22.25
C LEU A 18 2.02 13.77 22.34
N LYS A 19 1.14 14.77 22.25
CA LYS A 19 -0.33 14.59 22.26
C LYS A 19 -0.97 14.53 20.88
N VAL A 20 -0.20 14.24 19.84
CA VAL A 20 -0.74 14.16 18.46
C VAL A 20 -1.13 12.72 18.11
N PRO A 21 -2.24 12.52 17.37
CA PRO A 21 -2.61 11.21 16.90
C PRO A 21 -1.60 10.69 15.86
N VAL A 22 -1.28 9.40 15.92
CA VAL A 22 -0.42 8.74 14.93
C VAL A 22 -1.17 8.63 13.61
N THR A 23 -0.59 9.17 12.54
CA THR A 23 -1.19 9.15 11.20
C THR A 23 -0.30 8.38 10.25
N PHE A 24 -0.88 7.43 9.51
CA PHE A 24 -0.17 6.66 8.50
C PHE A 24 -0.57 7.15 7.11
N ARG A 25 0.42 7.48 6.29
CA ARG A 25 0.22 7.73 4.86
C ARG A 25 0.71 6.52 4.08
N MET A 26 -0.18 5.91 3.31
CA MET A 26 0.12 4.75 2.48
C MET A 26 -0.03 5.11 1.00
N GLN A 27 0.87 4.59 0.18
CA GLN A 27 0.79 4.63 -1.27
C GLN A 27 0.98 3.21 -1.76
N LEU A 28 0.00 2.70 -2.50
CA LEU A 28 0.09 1.40 -3.13
C LEU A 28 0.68 1.59 -4.52
N GLU A 29 1.73 0.84 -4.84
CA GLU A 29 2.32 0.76 -6.17
C GLU A 29 2.23 -0.67 -6.69
N GLY A 30 1.76 -0.83 -7.92
CA GLY A 30 1.62 -2.11 -8.57
C GLY A 30 1.75 -1.92 -10.07
N ARG A 31 2.85 -2.40 -10.64
CA ARG A 31 3.00 -2.51 -12.10
C ARG A 31 2.88 -3.99 -12.44
N ARG A 32 1.78 -4.37 -13.08
CA ARG A 32 1.68 -5.72 -13.65
C ARG A 32 2.65 -5.78 -14.83
N LYS A 33 3.66 -6.65 -14.76
CA LYS A 33 4.53 -6.88 -15.92
C LYS A 33 3.65 -7.44 -17.04
N PRO A 34 3.62 -6.82 -18.24
CA PRO A 34 2.92 -7.38 -19.36
C PRO A 34 3.60 -8.71 -19.73
N LEU A 35 2.79 -9.72 -20.06
CA LEU A 35 3.30 -11.00 -20.55
C LEU A 35 3.91 -10.80 -21.93
N SER A 36 5.02 -11.48 -22.20
CA SER A 36 5.64 -11.44 -23.53
C SER A 36 4.81 -12.22 -24.55
N LEU A 37 4.95 -11.86 -25.84
CA LEU A 37 4.23 -12.55 -26.92
C LEU A 37 4.58 -14.04 -26.98
N THR A 38 5.84 -14.40 -26.72
CA THR A 38 6.32 -15.78 -26.70
C THR A 38 5.63 -16.60 -25.61
N GLU A 39 5.45 -16.03 -24.42
CA GLU A 39 4.73 -16.69 -23.31
C GLU A 39 3.23 -16.86 -23.60
N LEU A 40 2.62 -15.92 -24.32
CA LEU A 40 1.22 -16.02 -24.75
C LEU A 40 1.00 -17.06 -25.84
N LEU A 41 2.00 -17.30 -26.69
CA LEU A 41 1.96 -18.33 -27.72
C LEU A 41 2.13 -19.74 -27.13
N ASP A 42 3.02 -19.88 -26.13
CA ASP A 42 3.21 -21.13 -25.38
C ASP A 42 1.96 -21.50 -24.56
N LYS A 43 1.33 -20.50 -23.94
CA LYS A 43 0.13 -20.67 -23.09
C LYS A 43 -0.96 -19.67 -23.44
N PRO A 44 -1.83 -19.99 -24.42
CA PRO A 44 -2.89 -19.10 -24.86
C PRO A 44 -3.91 -18.77 -23.77
N GLU A 45 -4.08 -19.63 -22.75
CA GLU A 45 -4.92 -19.32 -21.58
C GLU A 45 -4.48 -18.06 -20.81
N LEU A 46 -3.19 -17.71 -20.85
CA LEU A 46 -2.65 -16.54 -20.15
C LEU A 46 -3.10 -15.22 -20.77
N LYS A 47 -3.61 -15.23 -22.01
CA LYS A 47 -4.22 -14.04 -22.65
C LYS A 47 -5.40 -13.49 -21.86
N PHE A 48 -6.07 -14.36 -21.12
CA PHE A 48 -7.18 -14.02 -20.23
C PHE A 48 -6.74 -13.81 -18.78
N SER A 49 -5.46 -14.02 -18.47
CA SER A 49 -4.92 -13.77 -17.14
C SER A 49 -4.98 -12.26 -16.85
N GLY A 50 -5.77 -11.87 -15.86
CA GLY A 50 -6.01 -10.46 -15.55
C GLY A 50 -7.21 -9.84 -16.27
N ILE A 51 -8.06 -10.63 -16.93
CA ILE A 51 -9.45 -10.21 -17.13
C ILE A 51 -10.00 -9.87 -15.75
N GLN A 52 -10.38 -8.60 -15.60
CA GLN A 52 -11.12 -8.12 -14.45
C GLN A 52 -12.47 -8.83 -14.48
N LEU A 53 -12.58 -9.93 -13.73
CA LEU A 53 -13.88 -10.52 -13.43
C LEU A 53 -14.71 -9.41 -12.77
N PRO A 54 -16.00 -9.27 -13.10
CA PRO A 54 -16.85 -8.21 -12.55
C PRO A 54 -16.94 -8.23 -11.02
N THR A 55 -16.44 -9.30 -10.38
CA THR A 55 -16.41 -9.46 -8.93
C THR A 55 -15.20 -8.84 -8.24
N LEU A 56 -14.01 -8.72 -8.85
CA LEU A 56 -12.79 -8.29 -8.11
C LEU A 56 -11.70 -7.64 -8.97
N SER A 57 -11.40 -6.36 -8.72
CA SER A 57 -10.02 -5.80 -8.60
C SER A 57 -10.05 -4.45 -7.85
N ASP A 58 -10.81 -4.42 -6.76
CA ASP A 58 -11.08 -3.23 -5.96
C ASP A 58 -10.24 -3.30 -4.68
N LEU A 59 -9.07 -2.67 -4.70
CA LEU A 59 -8.12 -2.72 -3.59
C LEU A 59 -8.50 -1.67 -2.53
N TYR A 60 -8.61 -2.14 -1.30
CA TYR A 60 -8.67 -1.31 -0.11
C TYR A 60 -7.71 -1.87 0.92
N VAL A 61 -7.16 -1.00 1.76
CA VAL A 61 -6.25 -1.42 2.84
C VAL A 61 -6.97 -1.25 4.16
N THR A 62 -6.80 -2.24 5.02
CA THR A 62 -7.20 -2.18 6.42
C THR A 62 -5.95 -2.13 7.28
N CYS A 63 -5.82 -1.08 8.09
CA CYS A 63 -4.72 -0.90 9.04
C CYS A 63 -5.24 -1.09 10.46
N GLN A 64 -4.53 -1.88 11.26
CA GLN A 64 -4.85 -2.08 12.66
C GLN A 64 -3.58 -2.11 13.50
N LEU A 65 -3.57 -1.38 14.61
CA LEU A 65 -2.46 -1.40 15.55
C LEU A 65 -2.62 -2.59 16.50
N VAL A 66 -1.57 -3.40 16.60
CA VAL A 66 -1.52 -4.59 17.45
C VAL A 66 -0.30 -4.51 18.37
N ALA A 67 -0.49 -4.83 19.64
CA ALA A 67 0.58 -4.99 20.62
C ALA A 67 0.27 -6.21 21.49
N ASP A 68 1.29 -6.98 21.88
CA ASP A 68 1.13 -8.18 22.73
C ASP A 68 0.08 -9.18 22.20
N ASN A 69 0.00 -9.35 20.88
CA ASN A 69 -1.02 -10.15 20.18
C ASN A 69 -2.48 -9.69 20.41
N LYS A 70 -2.68 -8.46 20.89
CA LYS A 70 -4.00 -7.86 21.09
C LYS A 70 -4.17 -6.60 20.22
N PRO A 71 -5.32 -6.43 19.58
CA PRO A 71 -5.60 -5.20 18.84
C PRO A 71 -5.79 -4.04 19.82
N LEU A 72 -5.02 -2.97 19.65
CA LEU A 72 -5.13 -1.75 20.44
C LEU A 72 -6.18 -0.78 19.89
N THR A 73 -6.46 -0.87 18.58
CA THR A 73 -7.39 0.02 17.88
C THR A 73 -8.38 -0.76 17.03
N ALA A 74 -9.51 -0.12 16.71
CA ALA A 74 -10.39 -0.60 15.66
C ALA A 74 -9.65 -0.64 14.31
N PRO A 75 -10.02 -1.55 13.40
CA PRO A 75 -9.47 -1.57 12.06
C PRO A 75 -9.92 -0.33 11.27
N TYR A 76 -8.96 0.40 10.72
CA TYR A 76 -9.23 1.55 9.84
C TYR A 76 -9.15 1.11 8.40
N ARG A 77 -10.21 1.38 7.63
CA ARG A 77 -10.25 1.09 6.20
C ARG A 77 -10.03 2.36 5.41
N THR A 78 -9.17 2.30 4.40
CA THR A 78 -8.98 3.43 3.49
C THR A 78 -10.11 3.51 2.47
N SER A 79 -10.29 4.71 1.90
CA SER A 79 -11.16 4.90 0.75
C SER A 79 -10.77 3.96 -0.38
N PHE A 80 -11.78 3.58 -1.15
CA PHE A 80 -11.64 2.82 -2.37
C PHE A 80 -10.69 3.51 -3.36
N LYS A 81 -9.76 2.75 -3.95
CA LYS A 81 -8.92 3.23 -5.05
C LYS A 81 -8.83 2.17 -6.14
N ALA A 82 -9.38 2.48 -7.30
CA ALA A 82 -9.24 1.66 -8.49
C ALA A 82 -7.78 1.71 -8.99
N PHE A 83 -7.18 0.56 -9.21
CA PHE A 83 -5.91 0.44 -9.94
C PHE A 83 -6.22 0.41 -11.43
N LYS A 84 -5.87 1.50 -12.13
CA LYS A 84 -5.84 1.51 -13.60
C LYS A 84 -4.42 1.14 -14.02
N ASN A 85 -4.29 0.16 -14.92
CA ASN A 85 -3.03 -0.16 -15.59
C ASN A 85 -2.51 1.02 -16.40
#